data_AF-A0A485LUQ3-F1
#
_entry.id   AF-A0A485LUQ3-F1
#
_cell.length_a   1.000
_cell.length_b   1.000
_cell.length_c   1.000
_cell.angle_alpha   90.00
_cell.angle_beta   90.00
_cell.angle_gamma   90.00
#
_symmetry.space_group_name_H-M   'P 1'
#
loop_
_entity.id
_entity.type
_entity.pdbx_description
1 polymer ?
#
loop_
_entity_poly.entity_id
_entity_poly.type
_entity_poly.pdbx_seq_one_letter_code
_entity_poly.pdbx_strand_id
1 'polypeptide(L)'
;MERAVLTGRGPELLPGDLGLPARAGTAFAGLRLPPVPACGVNFPALMREFERHYIEQALTLSCGNESKAARLLNMNHHTFRYRRRKCSEEYACFCLVPSAAPH
;
A
#
# COMPACT_ATOMS: atom_id res chain seq x y z
N MET A 1 -16.95 16.14 39.00
CA MET A 1 -17.58 15.48 37.83
C MET A 1 -17.77 16.54 36.77
N GLU A 2 -17.02 16.48 35.69
CA GLU A 2 -17.02 17.48 34.62
C GLU A 2 -17.70 16.84 33.40
N ARG A 3 -18.82 17.40 32.94
CA ARG A 3 -19.58 16.89 31.80
C ARG A 3 -19.22 17.72 30.57
N ALA A 4 -18.39 17.19 29.69
CA ALA A 4 -18.20 17.76 28.35
C ALA A 4 -19.39 17.34 27.47
N VAL A 5 -20.17 18.31 27.00
CA VAL A 5 -21.25 18.11 26.02
C VAL A 5 -20.67 18.39 24.64
N LEU A 6 -20.65 17.36 23.78
CA LEU A 6 -20.24 17.46 22.38
C LEU A 6 -21.42 17.99 21.55
N THR A 7 -21.27 19.19 21.00
CA THR A 7 -22.28 19.84 20.14
C THR A 7 -22.15 19.36 18.70
N GLY A 8 -22.38 18.07 18.45
CA GLY A 8 -22.51 17.53 17.10
C GLY A 8 -23.88 17.89 16.51
N ARG A 9 -23.94 18.32 15.24
CA ARG A 9 -25.20 18.70 14.56
C ARG A 9 -25.99 17.51 14.01
N GLY A 10 -25.59 16.27 14.29
CA GLY A 10 -26.22 15.06 13.80
C GLY A 10 -26.07 13.86 14.75
N PRO A 11 -26.81 12.76 14.51
CA PRO A 11 -26.74 11.53 15.32
C PRO A 11 -25.44 10.74 15.13
N GLU A 12 -24.70 11.02 14.07
CA GLU A 12 -23.38 10.44 13.79
C GLU A 12 -22.30 11.48 14.07
N LEU A 13 -21.33 11.11 14.91
CA LEU A 13 -20.15 11.94 15.18
C LEU A 13 -19.15 11.76 14.04
N LEU A 14 -18.93 12.83 13.25
CA LEU A 14 -17.94 12.81 12.20
C LEU A 14 -16.55 13.10 12.79
N PRO A 15 -15.45 12.59 12.20
CA PRO A 15 -14.10 12.90 12.66
C PRO A 15 -13.79 14.41 12.75
N GLY A 16 -14.46 15.23 11.92
CA GLY A 16 -14.39 16.69 11.97
C GLY A 16 -15.02 17.30 13.23
N ASP A 17 -16.01 16.63 13.84
CA ASP A 17 -16.66 17.07 15.07
C ASP A 17 -15.80 16.81 16.31
N LEU A 18 -14.80 15.92 16.20
CA LEU A 18 -13.86 15.58 17.26
C LEU A 18 -12.57 16.41 17.22
N GLY A 19 -12.46 17.37 16.28
CA GLY A 19 -11.24 18.17 16.10
C GLY A 19 -10.00 17.34 15.75
N LEU A 20 -10.19 16.10 15.28
CA LEU A 20 -9.08 15.22 14.93
C LEU A 20 -8.53 15.65 13.57
N PRO A 21 -7.23 16.02 13.46
CA PRO A 21 -6.63 16.25 12.16
C PRO A 21 -6.81 14.98 11.34
N ALA A 22 -7.25 15.10 10.08
CA ALA A 22 -7.36 13.97 9.20
C ALA A 22 -6.00 13.25 9.21
N ARG A 23 -5.92 12.10 9.90
CA ARG A 23 -4.70 11.31 9.87
C ARG A 23 -4.49 10.99 8.41
N ALA A 24 -3.37 11.44 7.85
CA ALA A 24 -2.83 10.92 6.60
C ALA A 24 -2.32 9.47 6.80
N GLY A 25 -3.05 8.67 7.58
CA GLY A 25 -2.98 7.24 7.57
C GLY A 25 -3.99 6.80 6.52
N THR A 26 -3.49 6.27 5.41
CA THR A 26 -4.26 5.62 4.36
C THR A 26 -5.18 4.58 4.98
N ALA A 27 -6.41 4.97 5.28
CA ALA A 27 -7.42 4.05 5.74
C ALA A 27 -7.67 3.05 4.60
N PHE A 28 -7.26 1.79 4.80
CA PHE A 28 -7.61 0.63 3.97
C PHE A 28 -9.13 0.30 4.06
N ALA A 29 -9.97 1.28 4.36
CA ALA A 29 -11.41 1.09 4.52
C ALA A 29 -12.05 0.96 3.14
N GLY A 30 -12.42 -0.27 2.77
CA GLY A 30 -13.22 -0.55 1.56
C GLY A 30 -12.46 -1.17 0.38
N LEU A 31 -11.22 -1.65 0.55
CA LEU A 31 -10.56 -2.42 -0.50
C LEU A 31 -11.30 -3.75 -0.73
N ARG A 32 -11.96 -3.86 -1.89
CA ARG A 32 -12.56 -5.10 -2.37
C ARG A 32 -11.46 -6.02 -2.88
N LEU A 33 -10.97 -6.89 -2.02
CA LEU A 33 -10.00 -7.92 -2.38
C LEU A 33 -10.71 -9.07 -3.13
N PRO A 34 -10.07 -9.66 -4.14
CA PRO A 34 -10.62 -10.82 -4.83
C PRO A 34 -10.77 -12.01 -3.87
N PRO A 35 -11.79 -12.86 -4.06
CA PRO A 35 -11.95 -14.06 -3.25
C PRO A 35 -10.80 -15.04 -3.49
N VAL A 36 -10.46 -15.82 -2.47
CA VAL A 36 -9.45 -16.87 -2.55
C VAL A 36 -9.95 -17.98 -3.47
N PRO A 37 -9.19 -18.39 -4.51
CA PRO A 37 -9.61 -19.44 -5.44
C PRO A 37 -9.67 -20.81 -4.73
N ALA A 38 -10.57 -21.69 -5.18
CA ALA A 38 -10.75 -23.03 -4.61
C ALA A 38 -9.51 -23.94 -4.73
N CYS A 39 -8.64 -23.69 -5.70
CA CYS A 39 -7.36 -24.38 -5.86
C CYS A 39 -6.26 -23.90 -4.90
N GLY A 40 -6.53 -22.89 -4.09
CA GLY A 40 -5.55 -22.27 -3.19
C GLY A 40 -4.63 -21.27 -3.89
N VAL A 41 -3.83 -20.58 -3.09
CA VAL A 41 -2.90 -19.53 -3.55
C VAL A 41 -1.55 -19.71 -2.86
N ASN A 42 -0.47 -19.59 -3.62
CA ASN A 42 0.86 -19.45 -3.05
C ASN A 42 1.02 -18.01 -2.55
N PHE A 43 0.57 -17.78 -1.31
CA PHE A 43 0.58 -16.45 -0.70
C PHE A 43 1.99 -15.82 -0.63
N PRO A 44 3.07 -16.56 -0.30
CA PRO A 44 4.43 -16.03 -0.38
C PRO A 44 4.82 -15.54 -1.79
N ALA A 45 4.46 -16.27 -2.85
CA ALA A 45 4.71 -15.84 -4.22
C ALA A 45 3.90 -14.58 -4.58
N LEU A 46 2.62 -14.55 -4.23
CA LEU A 46 1.75 -13.40 -4.49
C LEU A 46 2.24 -12.13 -3.78
N MET A 47 2.65 -12.25 -2.51
CA MET A 47 3.19 -11.11 -1.76
C MET A 47 4.49 -10.58 -2.36
N ARG A 48 5.36 -11.46 -2.85
CA ARG A 48 6.63 -11.08 -3.50
C ARG A 48 6.37 -10.36 -4.82
N GLU A 49 5.43 -10.86 -5.60
CA GLU A 49 4.99 -10.24 -6.86
C GLU A 49 4.39 -8.84 -6.60
N PHE A 50 3.48 -8.74 -5.65
CA PHE A 50 2.89 -7.48 -5.22
C PHE A 50 3.97 -6.48 -4.78
N GLU A 51 4.89 -6.91 -3.91
CA GLU A 51 5.98 -6.05 -3.43
C GLU A 51 6.86 -5.53 -4.58
N ARG A 52 7.27 -6.41 -5.51
CA ARG A 52 8.08 -6.01 -6.68
C ARG A 52 7.36 -4.97 -7.53
N HIS A 53 6.11 -5.24 -7.88
CA HIS A 53 5.31 -4.39 -8.75
C HIS A 53 5.18 -2.96 -8.19
N TYR A 54 4.92 -2.82 -6.89
CA TYR A 54 4.81 -1.50 -6.25
C TYR A 54 6.15 -0.78 -6.09
N ILE A 55 7.24 -1.50 -5.84
CA ILE A 55 8.60 -0.91 -5.79
C ILE A 55 8.99 -0.35 -7.15
N GLU A 56 8.78 -1.13 -8.22
CA GLU A 56 9.06 -0.70 -9.60
C GLU A 56 8.22 0.51 -10.01
N GLN A 57 6.91 0.47 -9.75
CA GLN A 57 6.03 1.61 -10.01
C GLN A 57 6.45 2.85 -9.24
N ALA A 58 6.78 2.72 -7.96
CA ALA A 58 7.23 3.86 -7.15
C ALA A 58 8.53 4.46 -7.70
N LEU A 59 9.44 3.65 -8.23
CA LEU A 59 10.66 4.12 -8.91
C LEU A 59 10.36 4.82 -10.23
N THR A 60 9.45 4.28 -11.04
CA THR A 60 9.02 4.92 -12.28
C THR A 60 8.41 6.29 -12.01
N LEU A 61 7.48 6.36 -11.04
CA LEU A 61 6.84 7.62 -10.62
C LEU A 61 7.83 8.61 -9.99
N SER A 62 8.90 8.12 -9.36
CA SER A 62 9.92 8.97 -8.75
C SER A 62 11.10 9.30 -9.66
N CYS A 63 11.07 8.87 -10.93
CA CYS A 63 12.15 8.99 -11.90
C CYS A 63 13.49 8.43 -11.36
N GLY A 64 13.44 7.28 -10.69
CA GLY A 64 14.61 6.60 -10.12
C GLY A 64 15.09 7.16 -8.77
N ASN A 65 14.41 8.15 -8.19
CA ASN A 65 14.74 8.66 -6.87
C ASN A 65 14.20 7.75 -5.76
N GLU A 66 15.09 7.00 -5.11
CA GLU A 66 14.75 6.02 -4.06
C GLU A 66 14.09 6.66 -2.83
N SER A 67 14.53 7.85 -2.43
CA SER A 67 13.96 8.56 -1.28
C SER A 67 12.53 9.02 -1.56
N LYS A 68 12.25 9.49 -2.78
CA LYS A 68 10.89 9.82 -3.21
C LYS A 68 10.01 8.58 -3.35
N ALA A 69 10.53 7.49 -3.93
CA ALA A 69 9.81 6.21 -4.04
C ALA A 69 9.43 5.65 -2.66
N ALA A 70 10.35 5.68 -1.69
CA ALA A 70 10.10 5.24 -0.32
C ALA A 70 8.96 6.05 0.34
N ARG A 71 8.92 7.37 0.10
CA ARG A 71 7.82 8.24 0.58
C ARG A 71 6.48 7.89 -0.05
N LEU A 72 6.44 7.58 -1.35
CA LEU A 72 5.20 7.15 -2.04
C LEU A 72 4.62 5.88 -1.43
N LEU A 73 5.47 4.94 -1.04
CA LEU A 73 5.06 3.70 -0.38
C LEU A 73 4.98 3.82 1.15
N ASN A 74 5.07 5.04 1.68
CA ASN A 74 5.02 5.34 3.12
C ASN A 74 5.97 4.48 3.96
N MET A 75 7.21 4.32 3.51
CA MET A 75 8.24 3.55 4.21
C MET A 75 9.57 4.30 4.32
N ASN A 76 10.41 3.88 5.27
CA ASN A 76 11.75 4.44 5.42
C ASN A 76 12.64 4.09 4.21
N HIS A 77 13.49 5.02 3.80
CA HIS A 77 14.45 4.84 2.71
C HIS A 77 15.35 3.61 2.89
N HIS A 78 15.81 3.33 4.13
CA HIS A 78 16.61 2.14 4.41
C HIS A 78 15.84 0.84 4.15
N THR A 79 14.58 0.80 4.58
CA THR A 79 13.68 -0.34 4.35
C THR A 79 13.40 -0.52 2.86
N PHE A 80 13.17 0.58 2.14
CA PHE A 80 12.95 0.56 0.70
C PHE A 80 14.16 0.00 -0.05
N ARG A 81 15.37 0.51 0.26
CA ARG A 81 16.61 0.03 -0.36
C ARG A 81 16.84 -1.47 -0.10
N TYR A 82 16.60 -1.93 1.12
CA TYR A 82 16.71 -3.35 1.46
C TYR A 82 15.72 -4.21 0.66
N ARG A 83 14.44 -3.80 0.61
CA ARG A 83 13.39 -4.51 -0.14
C ARG A 83 13.69 -4.54 -1.63
N ARG A 84 14.11 -3.41 -2.22
CA ARG A 84 14.53 -3.32 -3.63
C ARG A 84 15.67 -4.29 -3.93
N ARG A 85 16.72 -4.31 -3.10
CA ARG A 85 17.87 -5.21 -3.29
C ARG A 85 17.42 -6.67 -3.22
N LYS A 86 16.55 -7.01 -2.26
CA LYS A 86 15.98 -8.35 -2.13
C LYS A 86 15.17 -8.75 -3.39
N CYS A 87 14.37 -7.83 -3.93
CA CYS A 87 13.67 -8.04 -5.21
C CYS A 87 14.61 -8.18 -6.42
N SER A 88 15.84 -7.65 -6.36
CA SER A 88 16.81 -7.77 -7.45
C SER A 88 17.65 -9.05 -7.40
N GLU A 89 18.01 -9.52 -6.21
CA GLU A 89 18.90 -10.68 -6.03
C GLU A 89 18.16 -12.02 -6.11
N GLU A 90 16.88 -12.05 -5.72
CA GLU A 90 16.12 -13.29 -5.56
C GLU A 90 15.31 -13.68 -6.83
N TYR A 91 15.30 -12.84 -7.90
CA TYR A 91 14.36 -12.99 -9.04
C TYR A 91 14.95 -12.78 -10.44
N ALA A 92 16.17 -13.27 -10.73
CA ALA A 92 16.67 -13.34 -12.11
C ALA A 92 15.88 -14.30 -13.03
N CYS A 93 14.82 -14.98 -12.55
CA CYS A 93 14.21 -16.13 -13.22
C CYS A 93 12.75 -15.94 -13.72
N PHE A 94 12.09 -14.79 -13.55
CA PHE A 94 10.64 -14.68 -13.86
C PHE A 94 10.25 -13.71 -14.99
N CYS A 95 11.20 -13.19 -15.79
CA CYS A 95 10.92 -12.27 -16.91
C CYS A 95 10.20 -12.92 -18.13
N LEU A 96 9.49 -14.04 -17.98
CA LEU A 96 8.87 -14.77 -19.10
C LEU A 96 7.37 -15.02 -18.90
N VAL A 97 6.62 -13.98 -18.56
CA VAL A 97 5.17 -13.97 -18.83
C VAL A 97 4.78 -12.66 -19.52
N PRO A 98 4.42 -12.69 -20.82
CA PRO A 98 3.91 -11.52 -21.51
C PRO A 98 2.53 -11.16 -20.96
N SER A 99 2.41 -9.92 -20.48
CA SER A 99 1.15 -9.31 -20.08
C SER A 99 0.22 -9.21 -21.31
N ALA A 100 -0.77 -10.11 -21.38
CA ALA A 100 -1.88 -10.01 -22.31
C ALA A 100 -2.86 -8.94 -21.81
N ALA A 101 -2.92 -7.80 -22.49
CA ALA A 101 -3.96 -6.79 -22.31
C ALA A 101 -5.12 -7.06 -23.29
N PRO A 102 -6.38 -7.16 -22.86
CA PRO A 102 -7.53 -7.12 -23.76
C PRO A 102 -8.00 -5.67 -23.98
N HIS A 103 -8.30 -5.34 -25.24
CA HIS A 103 -9.08 -4.17 -25.66
C HIS A 103 -10.55 -4.54 -25.80
#